data_AF-A0A3B8L2U4-F1
#
_entry.id   AF-A0A3B8L2U4-F1
#
_cell.length_a   1.000
_cell.length_b   1.000
_cell.length_c   1.000
_cell.angle_alpha   90.00
_cell.angle_beta   90.00
_cell.angle_gamma   90.00
#
_symmetry.space_group_name_H-M   'P 1'
#
loop_
_entity.id
_entity.type
_entity.pdbx_description
1 polymer ?
#
loop_
_entity_poly.entity_id
_entity_poly.type
_entity_poly.pdbx_seq_one_letter_code
_entity_poly.pdbx_strand_id
1 'polypeptide(L)'
;ATVYRTLQELERAGLLRKVARANGRDVFEHDYGYPQHDHLICNECGKLIEFPATEISKVVAEVSAAHGFRQRGHRLEVYGMCDECCRPPEGRHPKLDMI
;
A
#
# COMPACT_ATOMS: atom_id res chain seq x y z
N ALA A 1 5.96 16.95 -21.79
CA ALA A 1 5.97 16.00 -20.66
C ALA A 1 5.55 14.62 -21.17
N THR A 2 6.51 13.70 -21.31
CA THR A 2 6.29 12.41 -22.01
C THR A 2 6.09 11.26 -21.03
N VAL A 3 6.78 11.28 -19.89
CA VAL A 3 6.76 10.22 -18.86
C VAL A 3 5.37 10.04 -18.23
N TYR A 4 4.74 11.10 -17.74
CA TYR A 4 3.41 11.01 -17.09
C TYR A 4 2.32 10.50 -18.04
N ARG A 5 2.39 10.86 -19.33
CA ARG A 5 1.46 10.36 -20.35
C ARG A 5 1.66 8.86 -20.54
N THR A 6 2.91 8.41 -20.67
CA THR A 6 3.23 6.98 -20.78
C THR A 6 2.75 6.20 -19.56
N LEU A 7 2.93 6.71 -18.34
CA LEU A 7 2.45 6.06 -17.12
C LEU A 7 0.92 5.88 -17.13
N GLN A 8 0.17 6.91 -17.56
CA GLN A 8 -1.28 6.81 -17.69
C GLN A 8 -1.72 5.82 -18.78
N GLU A 9 -1.02 5.74 -19.91
CA GLU A 9 -1.34 4.74 -20.93
C GLU A 9 -1.04 3.31 -20.45
N LEU A 10 0.05 3.12 -19.69
CA LEU A 10 0.39 1.83 -19.08
C LEU A 10 -0.62 1.42 -17.99
N GLU A 11 -1.11 2.38 -17.20
CA GLU A 11 -2.19 2.17 -16.23
C GLU A 11 -3.49 1.76 -16.94
N ARG A 12 -3.88 2.47 -18.01
CA ARG A 12 -5.06 2.13 -18.82
C ARG A 12 -4.95 0.77 -19.50
N ALA A 13 -3.73 0.36 -19.88
CA ALA A 13 -3.45 -0.95 -20.44
C ALA A 13 -3.47 -2.07 -19.38
N GLY A 14 -3.65 -1.76 -18.09
CA GLY A 14 -3.64 -2.73 -17.01
C GLY A 14 -2.25 -3.30 -16.70
N LEU A 15 -1.18 -2.62 -17.14
CA LEU A 15 0.20 -3.04 -16.89
C LEU A 15 0.74 -2.44 -15.58
N LEU A 16 0.21 -1.28 -15.20
CA LEU A 16 0.52 -0.61 -13.96
C LEU A 16 -0.75 -0.36 -13.15
N ARG A 17 -0.61 -0.34 -11.82
CA ARG A 17 -1.62 0.09 -10.87
C ARG A 17 -1.12 1.33 -10.13
N LYS A 18 -1.96 2.34 -10.03
CA LYS A 18 -1.66 3.53 -9.23
C LYS A 18 -1.91 3.27 -7.73
N VAL A 19 -0.92 3.55 -6.90
CA VAL A 19 -0.98 3.46 -5.43
C VAL A 19 -1.01 4.87 -4.83
N ALA A 20 -2.06 5.14 -4.05
CA ALA A 20 -2.28 6.42 -3.40
C ALA A 20 -1.34 6.56 -2.19
N ARG A 21 -0.49 7.58 -2.21
CA ARG A 21 0.36 7.95 -1.06
C ARG A 21 -0.24 9.12 -0.29
N ALA A 22 -0.05 9.13 1.02
CA ALA A 22 -0.53 10.20 1.91
C ALA A 22 0.09 11.58 1.60
N ASN A 23 1.23 11.63 0.91
CA ASN A 23 2.02 12.81 0.58
C ASN A 23 1.77 13.37 -0.83
N GLY A 24 0.61 13.07 -1.44
CA GLY A 24 0.15 13.70 -2.68
C GLY A 24 0.94 13.33 -3.94
N ARG A 25 1.75 12.26 -3.88
CA ARG A 25 2.51 11.74 -5.01
C ARG A 25 1.85 10.50 -5.56
N ASP A 26 1.71 10.45 -6.87
CA ASP A 26 1.27 9.26 -7.59
C ASP A 26 2.43 8.27 -7.67
N VAL A 27 2.24 7.08 -7.11
CA VAL A 27 3.16 5.95 -7.28
C VAL A 27 2.48 4.92 -8.17
N PHE A 28 3.24 4.29 -9.06
CA PHE A 28 2.75 3.25 -9.95
C PHE A 28 3.51 1.96 -9.65
N GLU A 29 2.78 0.85 -9.52
CA GLU A 29 3.30 -0.49 -9.29
C GLU A 29 2.96 -1.40 -10.47
N HIS A 30 3.77 -2.44 -10.70
CA HIS A 30 3.48 -3.44 -11.73
C HIS A 30 2.35 -4.38 -11.27
N ASP A 31 1.34 -4.55 -12.11
CA ASP A 31 0.17 -5.41 -11.81
C ASP A 31 0.25 -6.75 -12.56
N TYR A 32 1.01 -6.82 -13.66
CA TYR A 32 1.08 -8.01 -14.50
C TYR A 32 1.99 -9.10 -13.92
N GLY A 33 1.40 -10.27 -13.63
CA GLY A 33 2.12 -11.49 -13.22
C GLY A 33 2.54 -11.55 -11.76
N TYR A 34 2.11 -10.58 -10.94
CA TYR A 34 2.41 -10.53 -9.51
C TYR A 34 1.22 -11.07 -8.69
N PRO A 35 1.45 -11.83 -7.60
CA PRO A 35 0.36 -12.28 -6.74
C PRO A 35 -0.47 -11.10 -6.19
N GLN A 36 -1.79 -11.28 -6.10
CA GLN A 36 -2.65 -10.27 -5.48
C GLN A 36 -2.22 -10.03 -4.03
N HIS A 37 -1.91 -8.77 -3.74
CA HIS A 37 -1.51 -8.28 -2.44
C HIS A 37 -2.17 -6.93 -2.16
N ASP A 38 -2.34 -6.67 -0.87
CA ASP A 38 -2.85 -5.41 -0.34
C ASP A 38 -1.75 -4.70 0.46
N HIS A 39 -2.02 -3.47 0.90
CA HIS A 39 -0.98 -2.60 1.46
C HIS A 39 -1.32 -2.10 2.87
N LEU A 40 -0.30 -2.10 3.74
CA LEU A 40 -0.28 -1.29 4.96
C LEU A 40 0.59 -0.04 4.71
N ILE A 41 0.09 1.13 5.07
CA ILE A 41 0.71 2.44 4.82
C ILE A 41 0.92 3.15 6.15
N CYS A 42 2.18 3.43 6.49
CA CYS A 42 2.51 4.24 7.66
C CYS A 42 2.30 5.73 7.35
N ASN A 43 1.49 6.41 8.15
CA ASN A 43 1.20 7.83 8.01
C ASN A 43 2.38 8.72 8.47
N GLU A 44 3.28 8.21 9.29
CA GLU A 44 4.41 8.96 9.83
C GLU A 44 5.62 8.96 8.88
N CYS A 45 6.10 7.77 8.50
CA CYS A 45 7.29 7.63 7.65
C CYS A 45 6.99 7.27 6.19
N GLY A 46 5.73 6.99 5.85
CA GLY A 46 5.34 6.58 4.50
C GLY A 46 5.74 5.15 4.12
N LYS A 47 6.17 4.32 5.08
CA LYS A 47 6.51 2.91 4.86
C LYS A 47 5.30 2.15 4.30
N LEU A 48 5.55 1.35 3.25
CA LEU A 48 4.58 0.51 2.58
C LEU A 48 4.94 -0.95 2.86
N ILE A 49 3.97 -1.74 3.34
CA ILE A 49 4.14 -3.16 3.63
C ILE A 49 3.12 -3.92 2.78
N GLU A 50 3.61 -4.80 1.91
CA GLU A 50 2.77 -5.70 1.11
C GLU A 50 2.40 -6.93 1.92
N PHE A 51 1.15 -7.38 1.80
CA PHE A 51 0.71 -8.65 2.39
C PHE A 51 -0.26 -9.39 1.47
N PRO A 52 -0.33 -10.73 1.55
CA PRO A 52 -1.20 -11.52 0.68
C PRO A 52 -2.69 -11.17 0.88
N ALA A 53 -3.41 -10.99 -0.22
CA ALA A 53 -4.84 -10.66 -0.19
C ALA A 53 -5.76 -11.90 -0.08
N THR A 54 -5.24 -13.08 0.27
CA THR A 54 -5.94 -14.37 0.05
C THR A 54 -7.18 -14.50 0.92
N GLU A 55 -7.07 -14.19 2.21
CA GLU A 55 -8.17 -14.24 3.17
C GLU A 55 -9.23 -13.18 2.87
N ILE A 56 -8.81 -11.97 2.54
CA ILE A 56 -9.71 -10.85 2.20
C ILE A 56 -10.48 -11.15 0.92
N SER A 57 -9.80 -11.68 -0.10
CA SER A 57 -10.41 -12.06 -1.38
C SER A 57 -11.56 -13.04 -1.20
N LYS A 58 -11.42 -14.00 -0.27
CA LYS A 58 -12.48 -14.97 0.05
C LYS A 58 -13.70 -14.28 0.65
N VAL A 59 -13.49 -13.44 1.65
CA VAL A 59 -14.59 -12.69 2.30
C VAL A 59 -15.31 -11.81 1.29
N VAL A 60 -14.57 -11.08 0.45
CA VAL A 60 -15.15 -10.20 -0.58
C VAL A 60 -15.97 -11.01 -1.59
N ALA A 61 -15.48 -12.18 -2.02
CA ALA A 61 -16.21 -13.08 -2.92
C ALA A 61 -17.51 -13.63 -2.28
N GLU A 62 -17.46 -14.05 -1.02
CA GLU A 62 -18.62 -14.55 -0.27
C GLU A 62 -19.70 -13.48 -0.13
N VAL A 63 -19.32 -12.27 0.29
CA VAL A 63 -20.25 -11.13 0.43
C VAL A 63 -20.84 -10.78 -0.93
N SER A 64 -20.03 -10.68 -1.97
CA SER A 64 -20.52 -10.38 -3.33
C SER A 64 -21.53 -11.42 -3.81
N ALA A 65 -21.26 -12.71 -3.59
CA ALA A 65 -22.18 -13.78 -3.94
C ALA A 65 -23.51 -13.67 -3.18
N ALA A 66 -23.47 -13.40 -1.87
CA ALA A 66 -24.65 -13.24 -1.04
C ALA A 66 -25.57 -12.08 -1.50
N HIS A 67 -24.99 -11.06 -2.14
CA HIS A 67 -25.72 -9.90 -2.66
C HIS A 67 -25.98 -9.96 -4.19
N GLY A 68 -25.66 -11.09 -4.86
CA GLY A 68 -25.81 -11.19 -6.32
C GLY A 68 -24.91 -10.22 -7.10
N PHE A 69 -23.83 -9.74 -6.49
CA PHE A 69 -22.91 -8.75 -7.04
C PHE A 69 -21.81 -9.41 -7.88
N ARG A 70 -21.62 -8.93 -9.11
CA ARG A 70 -20.54 -9.41 -10.01
C ARG A 70 -19.29 -8.56 -9.84
N GLN A 71 -18.48 -8.89 -8.83
CA GLN A 71 -17.21 -8.21 -8.59
C GLN A 71 -16.21 -8.41 -9.74
N ARG A 72 -15.41 -7.38 -10.04
CA ARG A 72 -14.31 -7.43 -11.02
C ARG A 72 -12.92 -7.38 -10.39
N GLY A 73 -12.86 -7.08 -9.10
CA GLY A 73 -11.65 -6.89 -8.33
C GLY A 73 -11.95 -6.11 -7.05
N HIS A 74 -10.95 -6.00 -6.19
CA HIS A 74 -10.98 -5.15 -5.00
C HIS A 74 -9.59 -4.56 -4.77
N ARG A 75 -9.53 -3.55 -3.91
CA ARG A 75 -8.30 -2.93 -3.43
C ARG A 75 -8.48 -2.64 -1.96
N LEU A 76 -7.56 -3.12 -1.12
CA LEU A 76 -7.51 -2.75 0.29
C LEU A 76 -6.22 -2.00 0.60
N GLU A 77 -6.37 -0.86 1.28
CA GLU A 77 -5.27 -0.09 1.85
C GLU A 77 -5.59 0.18 3.31
N VAL A 78 -4.64 -0.11 4.19
CA VAL A 78 -4.76 0.13 5.63
C VAL A 78 -3.78 1.23 6.00
N TYR A 79 -4.29 2.30 6.61
CA TYR A 79 -3.48 3.44 7.05
C TYR A 79 -3.25 3.36 8.56
N GLY A 80 -2.01 3.54 9.01
CA GLY A 80 -1.65 3.42 10.43
C GLY A 80 -0.24 3.91 10.75
N MET A 81 0.36 3.38 11.82
CA MET A 81 1.77 3.60 12.17
C MET A 81 2.53 2.28 12.12
N CYS A 82 3.71 2.25 11.51
CA CYS A 82 4.56 1.06 11.54
C CYS A 82 5.23 0.90 12.90
N ASP A 83 5.68 -0.32 13.19
CA ASP A 83 6.37 -0.67 14.44
C ASP A 83 7.60 0.22 14.71
N GLU A 84 8.37 0.58 13.68
CA GLU A 84 9.52 1.50 13.80
C GLU A 84 9.12 2.90 14.30
N CYS A 85 7.98 3.43 13.85
CA CYS A 85 7.46 4.73 14.29
C CYS A 85 6.78 4.65 15.67
N CYS A 86 6.29 3.47 16.06
CA CYS A 86 5.73 3.24 17.39
C CYS A 86 6.81 3.06 18.46
N ARG A 87 8.05 2.70 18.07
CA ARG A 87 9.15 2.53 19.01
C ARG A 87 9.74 3.89 19.43
N PRO A 88 10.03 4.09 20.72
CA PRO A 88 10.84 5.23 21.13
C PRO A 88 12.24 5.11 20.49
N PRO A 89 12.86 6.24 20.09
CA PRO A 89 14.17 6.22 19.44
C PRO A 89 15.20 5.53 20.34
N GLU A 90 15.81 4.44 19.85
CA GLU A 90 16.93 3.80 20.54
C GLU A 90 18.14 4.73 20.52
N GLY A 91 18.59 5.16 21.71
CA GLY A 91 19.86 5.85 21.89
C GLY A 91 19.79 7.35 22.11
N ARG A 92 19.27 7.79 23.26
CA ARG A 92 19.97 8.89 23.95
C ARG A 92 21.14 8.26 24.68
N HIS A 93 22.35 8.38 24.12
CA HIS A 93 23.53 8.27 24.97
C HIS A 93 23.34 9.29 26.11
N PRO A 94 23.34 8.88 27.39
CA PRO A 94 23.35 9.84 28.47
C PRO A 94 24.58 10.71 28.23
N LYS A 95 24.38 12.03 28.18
CA LYS A 95 25.50 12.97 28.19
C LYS A 95 26.33 12.56 29.41
N LEU A 96 27.56 12.09 29.19
CA LEU A 96 28.54 12.11 30.26
C LEU A 96 28.67 13.59 30.63
N ASP A 97 28.10 13.97 31.76
CA ASP A 97 28.50 15.18 32.47
C ASP A 97 29.94 14.92 32.90
N MET A 98 30.89 15.32 32.06
CA MET A 98 32.30 15.36 32.42
C MET A 98 32.57 16.77 32.92
N ILE A 99 32.70 16.82 34.24
CA ILE A 99 33.28 17.89 35.07
C ILE A 99 34.50 18.52 34.39
#